data_AF-R6AQD3-F1
#
_entry.id   AF-R6AQD3-F1
#
_cell.length_a   1.000
_cell.length_b   1.000
_cell.length_c   1.000
_cell.angle_alpha   90.00
_cell.angle_beta   90.00
_cell.angle_gamma   90.00
#
_symmetry.space_group_name_H-M   'P 1'
#
loop_
_entity.id
_entity.type
_entity.pdbx_description
1 polymer ?
#
loop_
_entity_poly.entity_id
_entity_poly.type
_entity_poly.pdbx_seq_one_letter_code
_entity_poly.pdbx_strand_id
1 'polypeptide(L)'
;MAAIIVHHAAAERLLKCVEFKNPDRFRFGIIMPDSAGWSSEESKKAHFLKLICSGTKKTYDLTAFRSRFGRKVMTDDLYLGYYLHLVQDLLFRGFIYGKYNWDPHTDGNIGRLHDDYRKANTYLSKRHGLTFNIVLPENLNAEELSHIAEFKPREFLAEMYSD
;
A
#
# COMPACT_ATOMS: atom_id res chain seq x y z
N MET A 1 6.73 -4.03 -7.36
CA MET A 1 6.32 -2.69 -7.84
C MET A 1 4.94 -2.59 -8.50
N ALA A 2 4.26 -3.69 -8.84
CA ALA A 2 3.15 -3.60 -9.79
C ALA A 2 1.82 -3.01 -9.22
N ALA A 3 1.53 -3.11 -7.92
CA ALA A 3 0.29 -2.56 -7.33
C ALA A 3 0.40 -1.10 -6.84
N ILE A 4 1.62 -0.54 -6.72
CA ILE A 4 1.86 0.79 -6.13
C ILE A 4 1.13 1.89 -6.90
N ILE A 5 1.13 1.82 -8.22
CA ILE A 5 0.47 2.81 -9.09
C ILE A 5 -1.04 2.82 -8.86
N VAL A 6 -1.63 1.66 -8.52
CA VAL A 6 -3.06 1.57 -8.17
C VAL A 6 -3.32 2.30 -6.84
N HIS A 7 -2.47 2.08 -5.83
CA HIS A 7 -2.56 2.77 -4.55
C HIS A 7 -2.40 4.29 -4.70
N HIS A 8 -1.37 4.71 -5.43
CA HIS A 8 -1.11 6.12 -5.71
C HIS A 8 -2.23 6.75 -6.54
N ALA A 9 -2.76 6.05 -7.55
CA ALA A 9 -3.89 6.54 -8.33
C ALA A 9 -5.13 6.79 -7.46
N ALA A 10 -5.43 5.89 -6.52
CA ALA A 10 -6.51 6.08 -5.57
C ALA A 10 -6.26 7.32 -4.68
N ALA A 11 -5.03 7.49 -4.19
CA ALA A 11 -4.64 8.66 -3.40
C ALA A 11 -4.80 9.98 -4.18
N GLU A 12 -4.30 10.06 -5.41
CA GLU A 12 -4.44 11.25 -6.27
C GLU A 12 -5.90 11.58 -6.61
N ARG A 13 -6.79 10.60 -6.61
CA ARG A 13 -8.23 10.87 -6.75
C ARG A 13 -8.83 11.43 -5.47
N LEU A 14 -8.45 10.91 -4.31
CA LEU A 14 -8.90 11.42 -3.01
C LEU A 14 -8.42 12.86 -2.78
N LEU A 15 -7.18 13.16 -3.12
CA LEU A 15 -6.59 14.50 -3.01
C LEU A 15 -7.31 15.57 -3.83
N LYS A 16 -8.11 15.18 -4.83
CA LYS A 16 -8.94 16.10 -5.64
C LYS A 16 -10.30 16.39 -5.02
N CYS A 17 -10.76 15.59 -4.06
CA CYS A 17 -12.09 15.71 -3.49
C CYS A 17 -12.15 15.77 -1.96
N VAL A 18 -11.02 15.57 -1.28
CA VAL A 18 -10.89 15.62 0.17
C VAL A 18 -9.72 16.53 0.53
N GLU A 19 -9.91 17.38 1.54
CA GLU A 19 -8.84 18.20 2.09
C GLU A 19 -7.99 17.39 3.07
N PHE A 20 -6.68 17.46 2.90
CA PHE A 20 -5.68 16.84 3.77
C PHE A 20 -4.83 17.93 4.40
N LYS A 21 -4.49 17.77 5.68
CA LYS A 21 -3.63 18.71 6.43
C LYS A 21 -2.22 18.76 5.87
N ASN A 22 -1.71 17.61 5.42
CA ASN A 22 -0.41 17.44 4.80
C ASN A 22 -0.50 16.39 3.67
N PRO A 23 -0.78 16.83 2.42
CA PRO A 23 -0.85 15.97 1.25
C PRO A 23 0.40 15.12 0.99
N ASP A 24 1.60 15.62 1.31
CA ASP A 24 2.84 14.89 1.03
C ASP A 24 3.03 13.72 2.00
N ARG A 25 2.69 13.93 3.28
CA ARG A 25 2.62 12.86 4.27
C ARG A 25 1.56 11.82 3.89
N PHE A 26 0.40 12.26 3.40
CA PHE A 26 -0.64 11.36 2.90
C PHE A 26 -0.13 10.45 1.78
N ARG A 27 0.46 11.05 0.73
CA ARG A 27 1.01 10.32 -0.41
C ARG A 27 2.07 9.31 0.00
N PHE A 28 3.00 9.72 0.87
CA PHE A 28 4.01 8.80 1.36
C PHE A 28 3.40 7.67 2.20
N GLY A 29 2.44 7.98 3.08
CA GLY A 29 1.75 6.98 3.89
C GLY A 29 1.07 5.89 3.06
N ILE A 30 0.48 6.26 1.93
CA ILE A 30 -0.18 5.31 1.00
C ILE A 30 0.80 4.27 0.43
N ILE A 31 2.06 4.62 0.21
CA ILE A 31 3.05 3.71 -0.39
C ILE A 31 4.00 3.08 0.62
N MET A 32 4.04 3.61 1.85
CA MET A 32 4.99 3.18 2.88
C MET A 32 4.96 1.66 3.14
N PRO A 33 3.81 0.97 3.21
CA PRO A 33 3.77 -0.48 3.43
C PRO A 33 4.55 -1.28 2.37
N ASP A 34 4.47 -0.85 1.10
CA ASP A 34 5.18 -1.49 -0.01
C ASP A 34 6.70 -1.28 0.04
N SER A 35 7.19 -0.31 0.82
CA SER A 35 8.62 -0.06 1.02
C SER A 35 9.27 -0.94 2.09
N ALA A 36 8.51 -1.86 2.70
CA ALA A 36 9.05 -2.80 3.68
C ALA A 36 10.08 -3.74 3.04
N GLY A 37 11.04 -4.20 3.84
CA GLY A 37 12.12 -5.07 3.41
C GLY A 37 11.62 -6.31 2.66
N TRP A 38 12.44 -6.79 1.74
CA TRP A 38 12.15 -7.88 0.80
C TRP A 38 11.87 -9.24 1.43
N SER A 39 12.07 -9.38 2.75
CA SER A 39 11.75 -10.62 3.45
C SER A 39 10.25 -10.79 3.60
N SER A 40 9.78 -12.04 3.53
CA SER A 40 8.35 -12.32 3.68
C SER A 40 7.80 -11.93 5.06
N GLU A 41 8.65 -11.80 6.09
CA GLU A 41 8.23 -11.42 7.44
C GLU A 41 8.06 -9.91 7.59
N GLU A 42 8.99 -9.11 7.06
CA GLU A 42 8.87 -7.65 7.13
C GLU A 42 7.67 -7.16 6.31
N SER A 43 7.46 -7.74 5.12
CA SER A 43 6.26 -7.48 4.32
C SER A 43 4.97 -7.82 5.07
N LYS A 44 4.90 -8.98 5.76
CA LYS A 44 3.73 -9.35 6.58
C LYS A 44 3.47 -8.35 7.70
N LYS A 45 4.51 -7.91 8.41
CA LYS A 45 4.37 -6.93 9.50
C LYS A 45 3.87 -5.60 8.99
N ALA A 46 4.46 -5.07 7.91
CA ALA A 46 4.05 -3.81 7.31
C ALA A 46 2.58 -3.85 6.83
N HIS A 47 2.17 -4.93 6.18
CA HIS A 47 0.79 -5.05 5.72
C HIS A 47 -0.20 -5.49 6.81
N PHE A 48 0.21 -5.57 8.09
CA PHE A 48 -0.63 -6.08 9.18
C PHE A 48 -1.29 -7.42 8.83
N LEU A 49 -0.55 -8.29 8.13
CA LEU A 49 -1.11 -9.49 7.56
C LEU A 49 -1.33 -10.52 8.65
N LYS A 50 -2.54 -11.10 8.69
CA LYS A 50 -2.89 -12.18 9.61
C LYS A 50 -3.50 -13.37 8.89
N LEU A 51 -3.35 -14.53 9.52
CA LEU A 51 -3.96 -15.76 9.08
C LEU A 51 -5.33 -15.95 9.76
N ILE A 52 -6.30 -16.40 8.97
CA ILE A 52 -7.65 -16.77 9.40
C ILE A 52 -7.99 -18.16 8.82
N CYS A 53 -9.17 -18.69 9.18
CA CYS A 53 -9.62 -20.01 8.72
C CYS A 53 -8.56 -21.10 8.99
N SER A 54 -8.11 -21.20 10.25
CA SER A 54 -7.11 -22.18 10.69
C SER A 54 -5.78 -22.13 9.92
N GLY A 55 -5.36 -20.94 9.48
CA GLY A 55 -4.07 -20.75 8.79
C GLY A 55 -4.15 -20.74 7.27
N THR A 56 -5.32 -21.02 6.69
CA THR A 56 -5.44 -21.25 5.24
C THR A 56 -5.69 -19.98 4.43
N LYS A 57 -6.17 -18.91 5.06
CA LYS A 57 -6.48 -17.64 4.39
C LYS A 57 -5.76 -16.48 5.03
N LYS A 58 -5.31 -15.54 4.20
CA LYS A 58 -4.69 -14.27 4.63
C LYS A 58 -5.72 -13.14 4.63
N THR A 59 -5.59 -12.21 5.56
CA THR A 59 -6.33 -10.94 5.60
C THR A 59 -5.47 -9.86 6.28
N TYR A 60 -5.97 -8.63 6.33
CA TYR A 60 -5.31 -7.45 6.90
C TYR A 60 -5.93 -7.10 8.25
N ASP A 61 -5.14 -6.99 9.31
CA ASP A 61 -5.63 -6.70 10.66
C ASP A 61 -5.89 -5.20 10.87
N LEU A 62 -6.96 -4.70 10.24
CA LEU A 62 -7.40 -3.32 10.41
C LEU A 62 -7.79 -3.00 11.87
N THR A 63 -8.15 -4.01 12.67
CA THR A 63 -8.49 -3.82 14.09
C THR A 63 -7.22 -3.56 14.91
N ALA A 64 -6.18 -4.37 14.71
CA ALA A 64 -4.89 -4.15 15.36
C ALA A 64 -4.29 -2.80 14.98
N PHE A 65 -4.34 -2.42 13.69
CA PHE A 65 -3.86 -1.12 13.25
C PHE A 65 -4.61 0.02 13.95
N ARG A 66 -5.95 -0.01 13.94
CA ARG A 66 -6.78 1.04 14.59
C ARG A 66 -6.59 1.07 16.10
N SER A 67 -6.39 -0.07 16.75
CA SER A 67 -6.13 -0.12 18.20
C SER A 67 -4.83 0.60 18.55
N ARG A 68 -3.80 0.48 17.71
CA ARG A 68 -2.50 1.09 17.94
C ARG A 68 -2.45 2.55 17.50
N PHE A 69 -2.93 2.83 16.29
CA PHE A 69 -2.72 4.12 15.62
C PHE A 69 -4.00 4.93 15.39
N GLY A 70 -5.16 4.47 15.86
CA GLY A 70 -6.46 5.07 15.53
C GLY A 70 -6.56 6.56 15.87
N ARG A 71 -5.96 7.01 16.98
CA ARG A 71 -5.88 8.46 17.30
C ARG A 71 -5.04 9.23 16.27
N LYS A 72 -3.91 8.66 15.84
CA LYS A 72 -3.03 9.27 14.84
C LYS A 72 -3.66 9.36 13.47
N VAL A 73 -4.44 8.35 13.04
CA VAL A 73 -5.21 8.36 11.78
C VAL A 73 -6.12 9.60 11.68
N MET A 74 -6.68 10.06 12.80
CA MET A 74 -7.57 11.22 12.83
C MET A 74 -6.82 12.56 12.81
N THR A 75 -5.53 12.56 13.14
CA THR A 75 -4.76 13.79 13.36
C THR A 75 -3.63 14.01 12.38
N ASP A 76 -3.14 12.95 11.73
CA ASP A 76 -1.92 12.94 10.93
C ASP A 76 -2.10 12.10 9.67
N ASP A 77 -1.90 12.74 8.52
CA ASP A 77 -2.19 12.15 7.22
C ASP A 77 -1.22 11.03 6.81
N LEU A 78 -0.03 10.94 7.44
CA LEU A 78 0.86 9.79 7.24
C LEU A 78 0.15 8.49 7.65
N TYR A 79 -0.47 8.50 8.82
CA TYR A 79 -1.16 7.35 9.39
C TYR A 79 -2.48 7.08 8.66
N LEU A 80 -3.17 8.13 8.21
CA LEU A 80 -4.36 8.00 7.36
C LEU A 80 -4.01 7.35 6.02
N GLY A 81 -2.93 7.80 5.36
CA GLY A 81 -2.44 7.21 4.11
C GLY A 81 -2.10 5.74 4.29
N TYR A 82 -1.34 5.41 5.35
CA TYR A 82 -1.00 4.02 5.68
C TYR A 82 -2.25 3.17 5.91
N TYR A 83 -3.22 3.68 6.67
CA TYR A 83 -4.47 2.96 6.92
C TYR A 83 -5.26 2.71 5.64
N LEU A 84 -5.34 3.72 4.76
CA LEU A 84 -6.03 3.60 3.49
C LEU A 84 -5.34 2.63 2.53
N HIS A 85 -4.01 2.49 2.57
CA HIS A 85 -3.32 1.42 1.86
C HIS A 85 -3.88 0.05 2.27
N LEU A 86 -3.92 -0.25 3.58
CA LEU A 86 -4.41 -1.55 4.09
C LEU A 86 -5.87 -1.80 3.71
N VAL A 87 -6.71 -0.75 3.71
CA VAL A 87 -8.10 -0.84 3.26
C VAL A 87 -8.19 -1.14 1.78
N GLN A 88 -7.39 -0.47 0.94
CA GLN A 88 -7.34 -0.73 -0.51
C GLN A 88 -6.91 -2.16 -0.80
N ASP A 89 -5.92 -2.66 -0.08
CA ASP A 89 -5.40 -4.01 -0.20
C ASP A 89 -6.45 -5.07 0.18
N LEU A 90 -7.21 -4.82 1.24
CA LEU A 90 -8.36 -5.66 1.63
C LEU A 90 -9.45 -5.67 0.56
N LEU A 91 -9.81 -4.50 0.02
CA LEU A 91 -10.83 -4.37 -1.02
C LEU A 91 -10.40 -5.07 -2.31
N PHE A 92 -9.15 -4.88 -2.72
CA PHE A 92 -8.56 -5.52 -3.89
C PHE A 92 -8.57 -7.04 -3.73
N ARG A 93 -8.21 -7.55 -2.55
CA ARG A 93 -8.29 -8.97 -2.24
C ARG A 93 -9.73 -9.50 -2.36
N GLY A 94 -10.71 -8.78 -1.80
CA GLY A 94 -12.12 -9.15 -1.93
C GLY A 94 -12.60 -9.17 -3.38
N PHE A 95 -12.13 -8.22 -4.20
CA PHE A 95 -12.43 -8.14 -5.62
C PHE A 95 -11.82 -9.32 -6.40
N ILE A 96 -10.49 -9.50 -6.36
CA ILE A 96 -9.79 -10.52 -7.16
C ILE A 96 -10.14 -11.94 -6.73
N TYR A 97 -9.99 -12.26 -5.44
CA TYR A 97 -10.13 -13.63 -4.96
C TYR A 97 -11.58 -13.97 -4.59
N GLY A 98 -12.39 -12.98 -4.20
CA GLY A 98 -13.78 -13.20 -3.78
C GLY A 98 -14.76 -13.09 -4.95
N LYS A 99 -14.76 -11.96 -5.67
CA LYS A 99 -15.71 -11.73 -6.77
C LYS A 99 -15.33 -12.48 -8.05
N TYR A 100 -14.04 -12.49 -8.40
CA TYR A 100 -13.55 -13.10 -9.64
C TYR A 100 -12.95 -14.50 -9.45
N ASN A 101 -12.91 -15.01 -8.21
CA ASN A 101 -12.39 -16.35 -7.87
C ASN A 101 -11.00 -16.62 -8.49
N TRP A 102 -10.17 -15.60 -8.63
CA TRP A 102 -8.84 -15.76 -9.19
C TRP A 102 -7.96 -16.54 -8.22
N ASP A 103 -7.27 -17.57 -8.70
CA ASP A 103 -6.45 -18.45 -7.88
C ASP A 103 -4.94 -18.20 -8.11
N PRO A 104 -4.19 -17.75 -7.09
CA PRO A 104 -2.76 -17.54 -7.22
C PRO A 104 -1.95 -18.85 -7.31
N HIS A 105 -2.55 -19.99 -6.94
CA HIS A 105 -1.86 -21.28 -6.90
C HIS A 105 -1.85 -22.02 -8.23
N THR A 106 -2.63 -21.56 -9.20
CA THR A 106 -2.58 -22.08 -10.57
C THR A 106 -1.28 -21.64 -11.24
N ASP A 107 -0.56 -22.58 -11.87
CA ASP A 107 0.72 -22.31 -12.53
C ASP A 107 0.61 -21.17 -13.56
N GLY A 108 1.58 -20.25 -13.52
CA GLY A 108 1.64 -19.08 -14.40
C GLY A 108 0.72 -17.90 -14.01
N ASN A 109 -0.25 -18.09 -13.10
CA ASN A 109 -1.15 -16.99 -12.73
C ASN A 109 -0.43 -15.83 -12.07
N ILE A 110 0.54 -16.08 -11.18
CA ILE A 110 1.33 -15.01 -10.56
C ILE A 110 2.01 -14.13 -11.61
N GLY A 111 2.65 -14.73 -12.62
CA GLY A 111 3.28 -13.99 -13.71
C GLY A 111 2.26 -13.16 -14.50
N ARG A 112 1.11 -13.76 -14.81
CA ARG A 112 0.00 -13.06 -15.48
C ARG A 112 -0.52 -11.87 -14.67
N LEU A 113 -0.64 -12.00 -13.35
CA LEU A 113 -1.07 -10.91 -12.48
C LEU A 113 -0.07 -9.75 -12.51
N HIS A 114 1.24 -10.04 -12.45
CA HIS A 114 2.28 -9.02 -12.60
C HIS A 114 2.22 -8.32 -13.96
N ASP A 115 1.96 -9.07 -15.04
CA ASP A 115 1.77 -8.50 -16.37
C ASP A 115 0.53 -7.61 -16.48
N ASP A 116 -0.57 -8.04 -15.87
CA ASP A 116 -1.83 -7.29 -15.87
C ASP A 116 -1.68 -5.99 -15.05
N TYR A 117 -0.99 -6.03 -13.93
CA TYR A 117 -0.62 -4.82 -13.20
C TYR A 117 0.25 -3.88 -14.04
N ARG A 118 1.29 -4.39 -14.72
CA ARG A 118 2.14 -3.56 -15.58
C ARG A 118 1.33 -2.84 -16.66
N LYS A 119 0.39 -3.53 -17.31
CA LYS A 119 -0.54 -2.92 -18.29
C LYS A 119 -1.47 -1.89 -17.63
N ALA A 120 -2.03 -2.21 -16.46
CA ALA A 120 -2.90 -1.31 -15.72
C ALA A 120 -2.16 -0.04 -15.30
N ASN A 121 -0.90 -0.15 -14.87
CA ASN A 121 -0.06 0.95 -14.46
C ASN A 121 0.13 1.97 -15.58
N THR A 122 0.50 1.51 -16.78
CA THR A 122 0.62 2.39 -17.96
C THR A 122 -0.69 3.13 -18.24
N TYR A 123 -1.82 2.42 -18.15
CA TYR A 123 -3.13 3.01 -18.39
C TYR A 123 -3.51 4.04 -17.32
N LEU A 124 -3.36 3.70 -16.04
CA LEU A 124 -3.72 4.56 -14.90
C LEU A 124 -2.87 5.82 -14.88
N SER A 125 -1.56 5.70 -15.10
CA SER A 125 -0.65 6.85 -15.18
C SER A 125 -1.08 7.83 -16.25
N LYS A 126 -1.40 7.35 -17.46
CA LYS A 126 -1.89 8.19 -18.57
C LYS A 126 -3.26 8.79 -18.30
N ARG A 127 -4.22 7.98 -17.85
CA ARG A 127 -5.61 8.42 -17.65
C ARG A 127 -5.75 9.46 -16.54
N HIS A 128 -4.93 9.36 -15.51
CA HIS A 128 -5.02 10.23 -14.33
C HIS A 128 -3.95 11.31 -14.28
N GLY A 129 -3.02 11.34 -15.25
CA GLY A 129 -1.89 12.27 -15.26
C GLY A 129 -1.06 12.13 -13.98
N LEU A 130 -0.80 10.88 -13.56
CA LEU A 130 -0.13 10.61 -12.29
C LEU A 130 1.31 11.10 -12.38
N THR A 131 1.67 12.03 -11.50
CA THR A 131 3.05 12.39 -11.22
C THR A 131 3.47 11.73 -9.92
N PHE A 132 4.60 11.05 -9.91
CA PHE A 132 5.20 10.52 -8.70
C PHE A 132 6.06 11.61 -8.08
N ASN A 133 5.43 12.47 -7.28
CA ASN A 133 6.10 13.50 -6.49
C ASN A 133 6.02 13.10 -5.03
N ILE A 134 6.65 11.97 -4.68
CA ILE A 134 6.65 11.47 -3.31
C ILE A 134 7.79 12.12 -2.54
N VAL A 135 7.43 12.84 -1.48
CA VAL A 135 8.38 13.47 -0.56
C VAL A 135 8.49 12.59 0.69
N LEU A 136 9.71 12.20 1.05
CA LEU A 136 9.93 11.50 2.32
C LEU A 136 9.73 12.45 3.50
N PRO A 137 8.98 12.05 4.55
CA PRO A 137 8.89 12.84 5.77
C PRO A 137 10.27 13.02 6.44
N GLU A 138 10.61 14.25 6.86
CA GLU A 138 11.93 14.59 7.42
C GLU A 138 12.31 13.75 8.64
N ASN A 139 11.34 13.47 9.52
CA ASN A 139 11.55 12.73 10.77
C ASN A 139 10.94 11.32 10.73
N LEU A 140 10.94 10.67 9.56
CA LEU A 140 10.30 9.36 9.40
C LEU A 140 10.80 8.33 10.42
N ASN A 141 12.08 8.30 10.74
CA ASN A 141 12.64 7.34 11.71
C ASN A 141 12.13 7.52 13.15
N ALA A 142 11.56 8.70 13.47
CA ALA A 142 10.95 8.97 14.77
C ALA A 142 9.45 8.62 14.80
N GLU A 143 8.85 8.30 13.66
CA GLU A 143 7.45 7.89 13.57
C GLU A 143 7.25 6.48 14.11
N GLU A 144 6.17 6.28 14.86
CA GLU A 144 5.89 4.98 15.47
C GLU A 144 5.65 3.88 14.41
N LEU A 145 5.18 4.27 13.22
CA LEU A 145 5.05 3.40 12.05
C LEU A 145 6.39 2.80 11.61
N SER A 146 7.50 3.55 11.71
CA SER A 146 8.81 3.09 11.26
C SER A 146 9.40 1.96 12.11
N HIS A 147 8.77 1.64 13.24
CA HIS A 147 9.19 0.58 14.14
C HIS A 147 8.38 -0.72 13.99
N ILE A 148 7.40 -0.76 13.08
CA ILE A 148 6.59 -1.97 12.89
C ILE A 148 7.27 -3.00 12.00
N ALA A 149 8.13 -2.54 11.08
CA ALA A 149 8.89 -3.32 10.13
C ALA A 149 10.14 -2.54 9.70
N GLU A 150 11.09 -3.22 9.06
CA GLU A 150 12.22 -2.58 8.41
C GLU A 150 11.77 -1.98 7.07
N PHE A 151 11.69 -0.65 6.99
CA PHE A 151 11.35 0.06 5.75
C PHE A 151 12.60 0.57 5.03
N LYS A 152 12.56 0.51 3.70
CA LYS A 152 13.61 1.00 2.80
C LYS A 152 13.07 2.01 1.79
N PRO A 153 12.43 3.12 2.24
CA PRO A 153 11.68 4.01 1.36
C PRO A 153 12.54 4.72 0.32
N ARG A 154 13.82 4.95 0.60
CA ARG A 154 14.75 5.57 -0.38
C ARG A 154 15.09 4.63 -1.52
N GLU A 155 15.45 3.39 -1.21
CA GLU A 155 15.72 2.33 -2.21
C GLU A 155 14.46 2.06 -3.04
N PHE A 156 13.34 1.89 -2.35
CA PHE A 156 12.04 1.65 -2.96
C PHE A 156 11.63 2.75 -3.95
N LEU A 157 11.80 4.02 -3.57
CA LEU A 157 11.51 5.14 -4.48
C LEU A 157 12.49 5.20 -5.65
N ALA A 158 13.77 4.91 -5.43
CA ALA A 158 14.77 4.89 -6.50
C ALA A 158 14.43 3.85 -7.58
N GLU A 159 14.01 2.64 -7.18
CA GLU A 159 13.53 1.61 -8.10
C GLU A 159 12.29 2.07 -8.87
N MET A 160 11.33 2.66 -8.15
CA MET A 160 10.09 3.15 -8.74
C MET A 160 10.31 4.23 -9.82
N TYR A 161 11.32 5.08 -9.66
CA TYR A 161 11.67 6.11 -10.65
C TYR A 161 12.55 5.60 -11.80
N SER A 162 13.08 4.38 -11.69
CA SER A 162 13.92 3.76 -12.73
C SER A 162 13.15 2.89 -13.72
N ASP A 163 11.89 2.55 -13.40
CA ASP A 163 10.92 1.83 -14.25
C ASP A 163 10.08 2.77 -15.14
#